data_AF-A0A0B7BJP7-F1
#
_entry.id   AF-A0A0B7BJP7-F1
#
_cell.length_a   1.000
_cell.length_b   1.000
_cell.length_c   1.000
_cell.angle_alpha   90.00
_cell.angle_beta   90.00
_cell.angle_gamma   90.00
#
_symmetry.space_group_name_H-M   'P 1'
#
loop_
_entity.id
_entity.type
_entity.pdbx_description
1 polymer ?
#
loop_
_entity_poly.entity_id
_entity_poly.type
_entity_poly.pdbx_seq_one_letter_code
_entity_poly.pdbx_strand_id
1 'polypeptide(L)'
;LGLLPVSPMWALWHRLQVIGDAGFSQLLRLRRLCSEDDDFLDRAHEMLDFFRQRLYPENVLTSAMHRVQLIARQEALSHIHRTPKSDRVKLILTFHPHSSLVKKVL
;
A
#
# COMPACT_ATOMS: atom_id res chain seq x y z
N LEU A 1 -37.71 -0.53 -6.43
CA LEU A 1 -36.71 0.22 -5.64
C LEU A 1 -35.64 -0.75 -5.18
N GLY A 2 -34.49 -0.76 -5.86
CA GLY A 2 -33.41 -1.72 -5.62
C GLY A 2 -32.58 -1.32 -4.40
N LEU A 3 -32.50 -2.21 -3.43
CA LEU A 3 -31.61 -2.12 -2.27
C LEU A 3 -30.16 -2.21 -2.76
N LEU A 4 -29.45 -1.08 -2.80
CA LEU A 4 -27.99 -1.10 -2.87
C LEU A 4 -27.48 -1.74 -1.56
N PRO A 5 -26.60 -2.76 -1.62
CA PRO A 5 -26.04 -3.35 -0.42
C PRO A 5 -25.14 -2.29 0.23
N VAL A 6 -25.53 -1.84 1.42
CA VAL A 6 -24.70 -0.99 2.28
C VAL A 6 -23.43 -1.78 2.55
N SER A 7 -22.33 -1.43 1.88
CA SER A 7 -21.07 -2.11 2.09
C SER A 7 -20.69 -2.03 3.56
N PRO A 8 -20.35 -3.15 4.20
CA PRO A 8 -20.07 -3.15 5.62
C PRO A 8 -18.81 -2.32 5.89
N MET A 9 -18.82 -1.59 7.00
CA MET A 9 -17.78 -0.62 7.39
C MET A 9 -16.35 -1.21 7.38
N TRP A 10 -16.21 -2.52 7.64
CA TRP A 10 -14.93 -3.23 7.58
C TRP A 10 -14.39 -3.37 6.14
N ALA A 11 -15.25 -3.52 5.13
CA ALA A 11 -14.84 -3.62 3.73
C ALA A 11 -14.38 -2.27 3.17
N LEU A 12 -15.01 -1.19 3.64
CA LEU A 12 -14.56 0.18 3.36
C LEU A 12 -13.20 0.44 4.01
N TRP A 13 -13.02 0.05 5.28
CA TRP A 13 -11.74 0.16 5.98
C TRP A 13 -10.61 -0.62 5.29
N HIS A 14 -10.85 -1.87 4.89
CA HIS A 14 -9.86 -2.68 4.18
C HIS A 14 -9.49 -2.06 2.82
N ARG A 15 -10.47 -1.50 2.10
CA ARG A 15 -10.24 -0.77 0.85
C ARG A 15 -9.39 0.49 1.09
N LEU A 16 -9.70 1.28 2.11
CA LEU A 16 -8.94 2.49 2.46
C LEU A 16 -7.49 2.17 2.84
N GLN A 17 -7.27 1.07 3.58
CA GLN A 17 -5.93 0.61 3.94
C GLN A 17 -5.11 0.22 2.70
N VAL A 18 -5.66 -0.60 1.81
CA VAL A 18 -4.96 -1.04 0.58
C VAL A 18 -4.63 0.14 -0.32
N ILE A 19 -5.53 1.10 -0.44
CA ILE A 19 -5.35 2.34 -1.21
C ILE A 19 -4.22 3.19 -0.59
N GLY A 20 -4.19 3.31 0.74
CA GLY A 20 -3.12 4.02 1.45
C GLY A 20 -1.76 3.37 1.33
N ASP A 21 -1.69 2.04 1.46
CA ASP A 21 -0.46 1.29 1.29
C ASP A 21 0.07 1.41 -0.15
N ALA A 22 -0.83 1.41 -1.14
CA ALA A 22 -0.47 1.64 -2.54
C ALA A 22 0.14 3.04 -2.74
N GLY A 23 -0.52 4.10 -2.26
CA GLY A 23 -0.02 5.48 -2.38
C GLY A 23 1.33 5.68 -1.69
N PHE A 24 1.45 5.18 -0.45
CA PHE A 24 2.69 5.21 0.33
C PHE A 24 3.84 4.49 -0.39
N SER A 25 3.61 3.27 -0.88
CA SER A 25 4.67 2.49 -1.54
C SER A 25 5.20 3.16 -2.81
N GLN A 26 4.34 3.85 -3.56
CA GLN A 26 4.74 4.59 -4.75
C GLN A 26 5.51 5.85 -4.39
N LEU A 27 5.08 6.60 -3.37
CA LEU A 27 5.81 7.77 -2.86
C LEU A 27 7.20 7.37 -2.35
N LEU A 28 7.30 6.24 -1.67
CA LEU A 28 8.58 5.71 -1.19
C LEU A 28 9.53 5.32 -2.35
N ARG A 29 8.99 4.79 -3.45
CA ARG A 29 9.79 4.54 -4.67
C ARG A 29 10.30 5.83 -5.28
N LEU A 30 9.45 6.85 -5.34
CA LEU A 30 9.83 8.17 -5.83
C LEU A 30 10.93 8.79 -4.97
N ARG A 31 10.82 8.67 -3.63
CA ARG A 31 11.84 9.12 -2.67
C ARG A 31 13.21 8.47 -2.88
N ARG A 32 13.25 7.23 -3.38
CA ARG A 32 14.50 6.54 -3.75
C ARG A 32 15.09 7.06 -5.05
N LEU A 33 14.23 7.46 -6.00
CA LEU A 33 14.62 7.88 -7.34
C LEU A 33 15.16 9.32 -7.36
N CYS A 34 14.47 10.23 -6.67
CA CYS A 34 14.90 11.63 -6.57
C CYS A 34 16.16 11.74 -5.70
N SER A 35 17.14 12.53 -6.16
CA SER A 35 18.36 12.80 -5.40
C SER A 35 18.16 13.93 -4.39
N GLU A 36 17.52 15.00 -4.83
CA GLU A 36 17.24 16.19 -4.04
C GLU A 36 15.82 16.15 -3.45
N ASP A 37 15.64 16.83 -2.32
CA ASP A 37 14.35 16.89 -1.63
C ASP A 37 13.32 17.75 -2.38
N ASP A 38 13.76 18.84 -3.01
CA ASP A 38 12.89 19.72 -3.80
C ASP A 38 12.31 18.98 -5.02
N ASP A 39 13.17 18.26 -5.76
CA ASP A 39 12.75 17.40 -6.87
C ASP A 39 11.76 16.32 -6.41
N PHE A 40 11.94 15.78 -5.20
CA PHE A 40 11.00 14.82 -4.63
C PHE A 40 9.64 15.47 -4.36
N LEU A 41 9.60 16.67 -3.78
CA LEU A 41 8.36 17.37 -3.46
C LEU A 41 7.55 17.66 -4.73
N ASP A 42 8.17 18.22 -5.76
CA ASP A 42 7.51 18.54 -7.02
C ASP A 42 6.87 17.30 -7.66
N ARG A 43 7.65 16.21 -7.77
CA ARG A 43 7.16 14.96 -8.35
C ARG A 43 6.13 14.26 -7.45
N ALA A 44 6.25 14.40 -6.14
CA ALA A 44 5.28 13.85 -5.21
C ALA A 44 3.94 14.56 -5.35
N HIS A 45 3.92 15.89 -5.55
CA HIS A 45 2.70 16.65 -5.81
C HIS A 45 2.00 16.19 -7.10
N GLU A 46 2.73 16.03 -8.20
CA GLU A 46 2.18 15.48 -9.45
C GLU A 46 1.56 14.08 -9.23
N MET A 47 2.24 13.21 -8.46
CA MET A 47 1.75 11.87 -8.19
C MET A 47 0.55 11.85 -7.24
N LEU A 48 0.50 12.78 -6.28
CA LEU A 48 -0.65 12.97 -5.41
C LEU A 48 -1.88 13.40 -6.21
N ASP A 49 -1.74 14.35 -7.14
CA ASP A 49 -2.84 14.78 -8.00
C ASP A 49 -3.40 13.64 -8.86
N PHE A 50 -2.54 12.75 -9.34
CA PHE A 50 -2.97 11.53 -10.02
C PHE A 50 -3.81 10.61 -9.12
N PHE A 51 -3.45 10.46 -7.84
CA PHE A 51 -4.26 9.67 -6.90
C PHE A 51 -5.57 10.36 -6.54
N ARG A 52 -5.58 11.70 -6.42
CA ARG A 52 -6.80 12.49 -6.20
C ARG A 52 -7.81 12.30 -7.32
N GLN A 53 -7.34 12.33 -8.57
CA GLN A 53 -8.16 12.06 -9.76
C GLN A 53 -8.77 10.65 -9.75
N ARG A 54 -8.14 9.69 -9.06
CA ARG A 54 -8.64 8.32 -8.85
C ARG A 54 -9.52 8.17 -7.61
N LEU A 55 -9.92 9.28 -6.99
CA LEU A 55 -10.77 9.33 -5.80
C LEU A 55 -10.12 8.68 -4.58
N TYR A 56 -8.79 8.77 -4.47
CA TYR A 56 -8.12 8.40 -3.22
C TYR A 56 -8.46 9.46 -2.16
N PRO A 57 -8.83 9.05 -0.93
CA PRO A 57 -9.16 10.00 0.14
C PRO A 57 -7.97 10.89 0.51
N GLU A 58 -8.20 12.20 0.68
CA GLU A 58 -7.14 13.15 1.04
C GLU A 58 -6.42 12.77 2.34
N ASN A 59 -7.15 12.37 3.38
CA ASN A 59 -6.55 12.00 4.67
C ASN A 59 -5.51 10.87 4.54
N VAL A 60 -5.76 9.93 3.63
CA VAL A 60 -4.86 8.82 3.33
C VAL A 60 -3.62 9.32 2.57
N LEU A 61 -3.83 10.20 1.59
CA LEU A 61 -2.77 10.80 0.79
C LEU A 61 -1.84 11.70 1.61
N THR A 62 -2.39 12.59 2.45
CA THR A 62 -1.63 13.47 3.32
C THR A 62 -0.83 12.67 4.36
N SER A 63 -1.45 11.64 4.95
CA SER A 63 -0.76 10.74 5.89
C SER A 63 0.39 9.99 5.22
N ALA A 64 0.17 9.47 4.00
CA ALA A 64 1.22 8.80 3.23
C ALA A 64 2.38 9.75 2.90
N MET A 65 2.08 10.98 2.44
CA MET A 65 3.09 11.99 2.13
C MET A 65 3.92 12.36 3.35
N HIS A 66 3.26 12.67 4.48
CA HIS A 66 3.94 13.00 5.73
C HIS A 66 4.88 11.87 6.18
N ARG A 67 4.43 10.61 6.12
CA ARG A 67 5.25 9.45 6.47
C ARG A 67 6.49 9.30 5.57
N VAL A 68 6.38 9.58 4.28
CA VAL A 68 7.52 9.47 3.34
C VAL A 68 8.48 10.64 3.48
N GLN A 69 7.99 11.85 3.76
CA GLN A 69 8.85 13.02 4.02
C GLN A 69 9.77 12.82 5.24
N LEU A 70 9.32 12.06 6.24
CA LEU A 70 10.14 11.71 7.40
C LEU A 70 11.28 10.73 7.07
N ILE A 71 11.24 10.06 5.92
CA ILE A 71 12.23 9.07 5.51
C ILE A 71 13.27 9.77 4.63
N ALA A 72 14.52 9.79 5.11
CA ALA A 72 15.64 10.28 4.32
C ALA A 72 15.91 9.36 3.12
N ARG A 73 16.42 9.90 2.01
CA ARG A 73 16.75 9.10 0.82
C ARG A 73 17.67 7.93 1.14
N GLN A 74 18.70 8.14 1.95
CA GLN A 74 19.65 7.12 2.37
C GLN A 74 18.96 5.97 3.12
N GLU A 75 17.99 6.29 3.98
CA GLU A 75 17.18 5.28 4.66
C GLU A 75 16.25 4.55 3.67
N ALA A 76 15.65 5.29 2.74
CA ALA A 76 14.80 4.70 1.70
C ALA A 76 15.58 3.72 0.80
N LEU A 77 16.86 4.01 0.51
CA LEU A 77 17.78 3.17 -0.26
C LEU A 77 18.38 2.02 0.56
N SER A 78 18.27 2.07 1.89
CA SER A 78 18.85 1.04 2.75
C SER A 78 18.26 -0.33 2.44
N HIS A 79 19.14 -1.33 2.39
CA HIS A 79 18.73 -2.70 2.17
C HIS A 79 18.14 -3.24 3.47
N ILE A 80 16.84 -3.54 3.49
CA ILE A 80 16.25 -4.27 4.61
C ILE A 80 16.90 -5.66 4.62
N HIS A 81 17.65 -5.97 5.67
CA HIS A 81 18.06 -7.33 5.97
C HIS A 81 16.79 -8.14 6.21
N ARG A 82 16.33 -8.84 5.17
CA ARG A 82 15.25 -9.81 5.31
C ARG A 82 15.77 -10.89 6.24
N THR A 83 15.03 -11.14 7.32
CA THR A 83 15.29 -12.32 8.15
C THR A 83 15.40 -13.55 7.23
N PRO A 84 16.32 -14.48 7.50
CA PRO A 84 16.49 -15.66 6.68
C PRO A 84 15.14 -16.35 6.49
N LYS A 85 14.92 -16.90 5.29
CA LYS A 85 13.66 -17.55 4.87
C LYS A 85 13.10 -18.36 6.04
N SER A 86 11.87 -18.04 6.44
CA SER A 86 11.15 -18.81 7.44
C SER A 86 11.23 -20.30 7.09
N ASP A 87 11.58 -21.14 8.07
CA ASP A 87 11.58 -22.62 7.96
C ASP A 87 10.16 -23.20 7.75
N ARG A 88 9.16 -22.33 7.64
CA ARG A 88 7.77 -22.71 7.32
C ARG A 88 7.71 -23.33 5.93
N VAL A 89 7.36 -24.61 5.91
CA VAL A 89 7.02 -25.35 4.69
C VAL A 89 5.87 -24.63 3.95
N LYS A 90 6.06 -24.36 2.67
CA LYS A 90 5.02 -23.75 1.82
C LYS A 90 4.11 -24.84 1.28
N LEU A 91 2.83 -24.80 1.64
CA LEU A 91 1.81 -25.60 0.98
C LEU A 91 1.35 -24.87 -0.29
N ILE A 92 1.67 -25.41 -1.46
CA ILE A 92 1.19 -24.90 -2.75
C ILE A 92 -0.03 -25.73 -3.15
N LEU A 93 -1.18 -25.08 -3.26
CA LEU A 93 -2.43 -25.70 -3.71
C LEU A 93 -2.86 -25.09 -5.04
N THR A 94 -3.38 -25.93 -5.92
CA THR A 94 -4.08 -25.46 -7.13
C THR A 94 -5.43 -24.89 -6.73
N PHE A 95 -5.74 -23.67 -7.16
CA PHE A 95 -7.05 -23.07 -6.90
C PHE A 95 -8.15 -23.85 -7.62
N HIS A 96 -9.25 -24.14 -6.91
CA HIS A 96 -10.45 -24.75 -7.49
C HIS A 96 -11.70 -24.02 -6.97
N PRO A 97 -12.68 -23.66 -7.82
CA PRO A 97 -13.85 -22.87 -7.40
C PRO A 97 -14.74 -23.56 -6.36
N HIS A 98 -14.63 -24.90 -6.24
CA HIS A 98 -15.32 -25.69 -5.21
C HIS A 98 -14.44 -26.07 -4.01
N SER A 99 -13.17 -25.63 -3.94
CA SER A 99 -12.37 -25.86 -2.74
C SER A 99 -12.88 -24.98 -1.62
N SER A 100 -13.28 -25.58 -0.50
CA SER A 100 -13.62 -24.84 0.71
C SER A 100 -12.41 -24.04 1.20
N LEU A 101 -12.65 -22.89 1.84
CA LEU A 101 -11.60 -22.07 2.46
C LEU A 101 -10.70 -22.94 3.36
N VAL A 102 -9.39 -22.70 3.30
CA VAL A 102 -8.38 -23.39 4.12
C VAL A 102 -8.82 -23.32 5.58
N LYS A 103 -9.22 -24.47 6.15
CA LYS A 103 -9.57 -24.58 7.56
C LYS A 103 -8.31 -24.39 8.40
N LYS A 104 -8.48 -23.83 9.60
CA LYS A 104 -7.40 -23.64 10.56
C LYS A 104 -6.77 -25.01 10.86
N VAL A 105 -5.53 -25.21 10.43
CA VAL A 105 -4.70 -26.31 10.92
C VAL A 105 -4.07 -25.78 12.20
N LEU A 106 -4.27 -26.56 13.28
CA LEU A 106 -4.03 -26.24 14.69
C LEU A 106 -2.78 -25.41 14.96
#